data_AF-A6YT12-F1
#
_entry.id   AF-A6YT12-F1
#
_cell.length_a   1.000
_cell.length_b   1.000
_cell.length_c   1.000
_cell.angle_alpha   90.00
_cell.angle_beta   90.00
_cell.angle_gamma   90.00
#
_symmetry.space_group_name_H-M   'P 1'
#
loop_
_entity.id
_entity.type
_entity.pdbx_description
1 polymer ?
#
loop_
_entity_poly.entity_id
_entity_poly.type
_entity_poly.pdbx_seq_one_letter_code
_entity_poly.pdbx_strand_id
1 'polypeptide(L)'
;DSGANSPFSALLCCLVFLAGVGAGVDQSRLSENNCSDFPANLPNMLRELRAAFSMVKTFFQMNDQLDSMLLNGSLLEDFKGYLGCQALSEMIQFYLEEVMPQAESQGPGIKEHVNSLGEKLKTLRLKLRRCVSSSIAFCPVKTKAKQGSK
;
A
#
# COMPACT_ATOMS: atom_id res chain seq x y z
N ASP A 1 -57.03 5.01 26.16
CA ASP A 1 -56.51 3.63 26.15
C ASP A 1 -55.84 3.31 24.84
N SER A 2 -54.51 3.26 24.84
CA SER A 2 -53.73 2.02 25.06
C SER A 2 -53.55 1.34 23.70
N GLY A 3 -52.45 1.53 22.97
CA GLY A 3 -51.08 1.43 23.44
C GLY A 3 -50.62 -0.02 23.20
N ALA A 4 -50.15 -0.31 21.98
CA ALA A 4 -49.40 -1.52 21.67
C ALA A 4 -48.40 -1.20 20.55
N ASN A 5 -47.25 -0.70 20.98
CA ASN A 5 -46.07 -0.46 20.16
C ASN A 5 -45.27 -1.76 19.96
N SER A 6 -44.68 -1.89 18.78
CA SER A 6 -43.43 -2.63 18.44
C SER A 6 -43.57 -4.02 17.81
N PRO A 7 -42.82 -4.26 16.71
CA PRO A 7 -41.42 -4.67 16.88
C PRO A 7 -40.38 -3.71 16.26
N PHE A 8 -40.81 -2.72 15.47
CA PHE A 8 -39.88 -1.83 14.75
C PHE A 8 -39.18 -0.79 15.65
N SER A 9 -39.73 -0.49 16.84
CA SER A 9 -39.16 0.50 17.77
C SER A 9 -38.04 -0.08 18.64
N ALA A 10 -38.08 -1.38 18.97
CA ALA A 10 -37.05 -2.04 19.76
C ALA A 10 -35.73 -2.23 18.96
N LEU A 11 -35.84 -2.48 17.66
CA LEU A 11 -34.70 -2.66 16.75
C LEU A 11 -33.90 -1.37 16.53
N LEU A 12 -34.58 -0.21 16.47
CA LEU A 12 -33.90 1.09 16.35
C LEU A 12 -33.19 1.49 17.64
N CYS A 13 -33.66 1.05 18.81
CA CYS A 13 -33.01 1.34 20.09
C CYS A 13 -31.67 0.58 20.26
N CYS A 14 -31.55 -0.64 19.73
CA CYS A 14 -30.31 -1.42 19.80
C CYS A 14 -29.17 -0.85 18.94
N LEU A 15 -29.47 -0.11 17.88
CA LEU A 15 -28.44 0.43 16.98
C LEU A 15 -27.78 1.72 17.51
N VAL A 16 -28.35 2.37 18.53
CA VAL A 16 -27.78 3.61 19.09
C VAL A 16 -26.84 3.33 20.29
N PHE A 17 -26.85 2.11 20.85
CA PHE A 17 -26.02 1.75 22.01
C PHE A 17 -24.72 0.98 21.71
N LEU A 18 -24.43 0.64 20.45
CA LEU A 18 -23.08 0.15 20.07
C LEU A 18 -22.12 1.29 19.71
N ALA A 19 -22.58 2.54 19.78
CA ALA A 19 -21.72 3.70 19.79
C ALA A 19 -21.26 3.98 21.24
N GLY A 20 -20.11 3.43 21.60
CA GLY A 20 -19.25 4.03 22.62
C GLY A 20 -19.02 3.22 23.89
N VAL A 21 -18.17 2.19 23.81
CA VAL A 21 -17.11 2.00 24.82
C VAL A 21 -15.92 1.27 24.18
N GLY A 22 -14.84 1.99 23.94
CA GLY A 22 -13.52 1.43 23.65
C GLY A 22 -12.51 2.31 24.37
N ALA A 23 -12.10 1.86 25.57
CA ALA A 23 -11.10 2.51 26.41
C ALA A 23 -9.76 2.65 25.66
N GLY A 24 -9.14 3.80 25.83
CA GLY A 24 -8.08 4.31 24.96
C GLY A 24 -6.77 3.54 24.95
N VAL A 25 -6.07 3.69 23.83
CA VAL A 25 -4.61 3.59 23.71
C VAL A 25 -4.15 4.65 22.70
N ASP A 26 -3.30 5.53 23.19
CA ASP A 26 -2.41 6.48 22.52
C ASP A 26 -2.94 7.46 21.46
N GLN A 27 -2.92 8.72 21.86
CA GLN A 27 -3.05 9.90 21.02
C GLN A 27 -1.76 10.12 20.22
N SER A 28 -1.48 9.24 19.26
CA SER A 28 -0.62 9.57 18.12
C SER A 28 -1.51 9.93 16.95
N ARG A 29 -1.81 11.24 16.84
CA ARG A 29 -2.37 11.85 15.63
C ARG A 29 -1.62 11.34 14.40
N LEU A 30 -2.27 10.60 13.50
CA LEU A 30 -1.96 10.56 12.06
C LEU A 30 -3.04 9.78 11.27
N SER A 31 -3.99 10.57 10.75
CA SER A 31 -4.78 10.37 9.52
C SER A 31 -6.02 9.45 9.56
N GLU A 32 -7.18 10.11 9.54
CA GLU A 32 -8.57 9.67 9.40
C GLU A 32 -8.83 8.46 8.46
N ASN A 33 -9.82 7.63 8.79
CA ASN A 33 -10.72 6.90 7.87
C ASN A 33 -10.24 6.74 6.41
N ASN A 34 -9.21 5.94 6.18
CA ASN A 34 -8.30 6.09 5.04
C ASN A 34 -8.58 5.17 3.83
N CYS A 35 -9.76 4.55 3.72
CA CYS A 35 -10.08 3.63 2.62
C CYS A 35 -11.40 3.94 1.91
N SER A 36 -12.11 5.00 2.30
CA SER A 36 -13.39 5.40 1.71
C SER A 36 -13.32 5.61 0.20
N ASP A 37 -12.22 6.18 -0.29
CA ASP A 37 -12.02 6.47 -1.72
C ASP A 37 -11.22 5.37 -2.44
N PHE A 38 -10.99 4.23 -1.79
CA PHE A 38 -10.30 3.09 -2.37
C PHE A 38 -11.34 2.04 -2.82
N PRO A 39 -11.27 1.51 -4.06
CA PRO A 39 -10.17 1.60 -5.03
C PRO A 39 -10.28 2.79 -6.02
N ALA A 40 -11.29 3.65 -5.93
CA ALA A 40 -11.56 4.70 -6.92
C ALA A 40 -10.39 5.67 -7.16
N ASN A 41 -9.59 5.97 -6.13
CA ASN A 41 -8.42 6.87 -6.23
C ASN A 41 -7.14 6.15 -6.70
N LEU A 42 -7.12 4.82 -6.82
CA LEU A 42 -5.93 4.06 -7.23
C LEU A 42 -5.37 4.49 -8.61
N PRO A 43 -6.20 4.71 -9.65
CA PRO A 43 -5.71 5.19 -10.94
C PRO A 43 -5.00 6.55 -10.85
N ASN A 44 -5.48 7.46 -9.99
CA ASN A 44 -4.84 8.76 -9.79
C ASN A 44 -3.48 8.63 -9.08
N MET A 45 -3.39 7.83 -8.02
CA MET A 45 -2.11 7.55 -7.35
C MET A 45 -1.07 6.97 -8.32
N LEU A 46 -1.49 6.07 -9.21
CA LEU A 46 -0.61 5.51 -10.26
C LEU A 46 -0.22 6.55 -11.32
N ARG A 47 -1.12 7.48 -11.66
CA ARG A 47 -0.81 8.61 -12.57
C ARG A 47 0.27 9.50 -11.97
N GLU A 48 0.12 9.89 -10.72
CA GLU A 48 1.10 10.72 -10.02
C GLU A 48 2.45 10.03 -9.87
N LEU A 49 2.46 8.72 -9.59
CA LEU A 49 3.69 7.93 -9.51
C LEU A 49 4.44 7.91 -10.85
N ARG A 50 3.72 7.71 -11.97
CA ARG A 50 4.31 7.78 -13.32
C ARG A 50 4.82 9.17 -13.67
N ALA A 51 4.11 10.21 -13.25
CA ALA A 51 4.55 11.60 -13.43
C ALA A 51 5.86 11.87 -12.67
N ALA A 52 5.96 11.44 -11.41
CA ALA A 52 7.18 11.56 -10.62
C ALA A 52 8.35 10.77 -11.24
N PHE A 53 8.11 9.55 -11.72
CA PHE A 53 9.14 8.76 -12.41
C PHE A 53 9.63 9.44 -13.69
N SER A 54 8.74 10.12 -14.42
CA SER A 54 9.10 10.82 -15.67
C SER A 54 10.13 11.92 -15.45
N MET A 55 10.18 12.53 -14.26
CA MET A 55 11.17 13.55 -13.90
C MET A 55 12.60 12.98 -13.77
N VAL A 56 12.73 11.70 -13.42
CA VAL A 56 14.03 11.04 -13.23
C VAL A 56 14.43 10.09 -14.35
N LYS A 57 13.48 9.79 -15.24
CA LYS A 57 13.64 8.80 -16.33
C LYS A 57 14.88 9.07 -17.18
N THR A 58 15.02 10.27 -17.73
CA THR A 58 16.13 10.60 -18.63
C THR A 58 17.49 10.46 -17.95
N PHE A 59 17.59 10.87 -16.68
CA PHE A 59 18.81 10.74 -15.90
C PHE A 59 19.24 9.27 -15.77
N PHE A 60 18.34 8.39 -15.32
CA PHE A 60 18.70 6.99 -15.15
C PHE A 60 18.89 6.25 -16.47
N GLN A 61 18.12 6.58 -17.52
CA GLN A 61 18.28 5.95 -18.83
C GLN A 61 19.59 6.33 -19.53
N MET A 62 20.09 7.56 -19.34
CA MET A 62 21.39 7.94 -19.91
C MET A 62 22.58 7.33 -19.15
N ASN A 63 22.39 6.99 -17.88
CA ASN A 63 23.42 6.36 -17.06
C ASN A 63 23.40 4.82 -17.12
N ASP A 64 22.31 4.23 -17.63
CA ASP A 64 22.19 2.79 -17.85
C ASP A 64 22.86 2.40 -19.17
N GLN A 65 23.95 1.66 -19.08
CA GLN A 65 24.74 1.20 -20.23
C GLN A 65 24.37 -0.23 -20.65
N LEU A 66 23.40 -0.85 -19.97
CA LEU A 66 23.00 -2.22 -20.20
C LEU A 66 21.68 -2.27 -20.96
N ASP A 67 21.66 -3.00 -22.08
CA ASP A 67 20.42 -3.32 -22.80
C ASP A 67 19.65 -4.51 -22.18
N SER A 68 20.15 -5.07 -21.08
CA SER A 68 19.53 -6.23 -20.43
C SER A 68 18.34 -5.82 -19.57
N MET A 69 17.18 -6.43 -19.84
CA MET A 69 15.94 -6.17 -19.09
C MET A 69 15.97 -6.85 -17.71
N LEU A 70 16.04 -6.05 -16.64
CA LEU A 70 16.01 -6.56 -15.25
C LEU A 70 14.61 -6.99 -14.80
N LEU A 71 13.57 -6.27 -15.23
CA LEU A 71 12.17 -6.59 -14.93
C LEU A 71 11.53 -7.20 -16.17
N ASN A 72 11.44 -8.53 -16.25
CA ASN A 72 10.98 -9.23 -17.44
C ASN A 72 9.53 -9.74 -17.33
N GLY A 73 9.02 -10.36 -18.39
CA GLY A 73 7.66 -10.90 -18.44
C GLY A 73 7.38 -12.00 -17.40
N SER A 74 8.37 -12.79 -16.99
CA SER A 74 8.16 -13.81 -15.96
C SER A 74 7.84 -13.20 -14.60
N LEU A 75 8.46 -12.07 -14.23
CA LEU A 75 8.13 -11.36 -12.99
C LEU A 75 6.68 -10.86 -12.98
N LEU A 76 6.16 -10.45 -14.14
CA LEU A 76 4.76 -10.03 -14.26
C LEU A 76 3.81 -11.21 -14.03
N GLU A 77 4.16 -12.40 -14.51
CA GLU A 77 3.37 -13.60 -14.25
C GLU A 77 3.43 -14.00 -12.77
N ASP A 78 4.58 -13.83 -12.11
CA ASP A 78 4.70 -14.03 -10.65
C ASP A 78 3.78 -13.08 -9.87
N PHE A 79 3.63 -11.83 -10.32
CA PHE A 79 2.70 -10.86 -9.73
C PHE A 79 1.23 -11.20 -9.92
N LYS A 80 0.89 -11.97 -10.96
CA LYS A 80 -0.48 -12.46 -11.19
C LYS A 80 -0.76 -13.78 -10.48
N GLY A 81 0.29 -14.50 -10.10
CA GLY A 81 0.20 -15.78 -9.41
C GLY A 81 -0.30 -15.66 -7.97
N TYR A 82 -0.45 -16.80 -7.31
CA TYR A 82 -0.90 -16.90 -5.92
C TYR A 82 -0.03 -16.12 -4.92
N LEU A 83 1.26 -15.98 -5.22
CA LEU A 83 2.22 -15.23 -4.40
C LEU A 83 2.36 -13.77 -4.84
N GLY A 84 1.54 -13.30 -5.78
CA GLY A 84 1.70 -11.99 -6.40
C GLY A 84 1.65 -10.82 -5.42
N CYS A 85 0.80 -10.90 -4.41
CA CYS A 85 0.73 -9.89 -3.35
C CYS A 85 2.03 -9.83 -2.52
N GLN A 86 2.63 -10.98 -2.22
CA GLN A 86 3.92 -11.05 -1.51
C GLN A 86 5.04 -10.52 -2.40
N ALA A 87 5.14 -11.01 -3.64
CA ALA A 87 6.16 -10.59 -4.60
C ALA A 87 6.10 -9.08 -4.84
N LEU A 88 4.91 -8.51 -5.01
CA LEU A 88 4.73 -7.06 -5.15
C LEU A 88 5.17 -6.30 -3.89
N SER A 89 4.80 -6.78 -2.70
CA SER A 89 5.18 -6.14 -1.43
C SER A 89 6.68 -6.15 -1.22
N GLU A 90 7.36 -7.26 -1.53
CA GLU A 90 8.81 -7.41 -1.43
C GLU A 90 9.53 -6.55 -2.48
N MET A 91 9.02 -6.49 -3.71
CA MET A 91 9.57 -5.63 -4.76
C MET A 91 9.46 -4.16 -4.40
N ILE A 92 8.30 -3.69 -3.93
CA ILE A 92 8.16 -2.30 -3.48
C ILE A 92 9.11 -2.01 -2.30
N GLN A 93 9.26 -2.97 -1.37
CA GLN A 93 10.18 -2.83 -0.24
C GLN A 93 11.63 -2.67 -0.71
N PHE A 94 12.09 -3.53 -1.63
CA PHE A 94 13.43 -3.48 -2.21
C PHE A 94 13.71 -2.13 -2.87
N TYR A 95 12.76 -1.59 -3.64
CA TYR A 95 12.95 -0.28 -4.26
C TYR A 95 13.12 0.85 -3.22
N LEU A 96 12.33 0.81 -2.13
CA LEU A 96 12.37 1.85 -1.10
C LEU A 96 13.60 1.75 -0.19
N GLU A 97 14.08 0.54 0.11
CA GLU A 97 15.21 0.34 1.05
C GLU A 97 16.56 0.24 0.36
N GLU A 98 16.62 -0.33 -0.85
CA GLU A 98 17.90 -0.65 -1.50
C GLU A 98 18.15 0.25 -2.72
N VAL A 99 17.15 0.46 -3.59
CA VAL A 99 17.36 1.16 -4.87
C VAL A 99 17.33 2.68 -4.71
N MET A 100 16.28 3.22 -4.11
CA MET A 100 16.08 4.67 -4.01
C MET A 100 17.18 5.37 -3.21
N PRO A 101 17.63 4.87 -2.04
CA PRO A 101 18.71 5.53 -1.30
C PRO A 101 20.02 5.63 -2.10
N GLN A 102 20.34 4.61 -2.90
CA GLN A 102 21.49 4.64 -3.79
C GLN A 102 21.27 5.63 -4.94
N ALA A 103 20.08 5.64 -5.52
CA ALA A 103 19.70 6.54 -6.61
C ALA A 103 19.76 8.03 -6.21
N GLU A 104 19.38 8.37 -4.98
CA GLU A 104 19.49 9.73 -4.41
C GLU A 104 20.93 10.24 -4.36
N SER A 105 21.90 9.33 -4.17
CA SER A 105 23.32 9.68 -4.06
C SER A 105 24.00 9.97 -5.40
N GLN A 106 23.33 9.68 -6.53
CA GLN A 106 23.92 9.80 -7.87
C GLN A 106 23.96 11.24 -8.41
N GLY A 107 23.29 12.21 -7.78
CA GLY A 107 23.44 13.61 -8.18
C GLY A 107 22.58 14.62 -7.39
N PRO A 108 23.09 15.84 -7.14
CA PRO A 108 22.36 16.84 -6.35
C PRO A 108 21.06 17.32 -7.02
N GLY A 109 20.99 17.28 -8.36
CA GLY A 109 19.80 17.67 -9.12
C GLY A 109 18.72 16.59 -9.24
N ILE A 110 19.01 15.34 -8.86
CA ILE A 110 18.04 14.23 -8.97
C ILE A 110 17.42 13.85 -7.63
N LYS A 111 18.12 14.13 -6.52
CA LYS A 111 17.74 13.74 -5.17
C LYS A 111 16.29 14.10 -4.81
N GLU A 112 15.88 15.35 -5.03
CA GLU A 112 14.52 15.78 -4.69
C GLU A 112 13.45 15.00 -5.47
N HIS A 113 13.71 14.72 -6.76
CA HIS A 113 12.80 13.97 -7.60
C HIS A 113 12.74 12.48 -7.21
N VAL A 114 13.87 11.88 -6.82
CA VAL A 114 13.92 10.50 -6.29
C VAL A 114 13.17 10.41 -4.96
N ASN A 115 13.37 11.37 -4.05
CA ASN A 115 12.64 11.43 -2.77
C ASN A 115 11.13 11.54 -3.00
N SER A 116 10.71 12.42 -3.91
CA SER A 116 9.29 12.59 -4.26
C SER A 116 8.68 11.31 -4.82
N LEU A 117 9.42 10.60 -5.69
CA LEU A 117 9.01 9.31 -6.23
C LEU A 117 8.87 8.26 -5.12
N GLY A 118 9.83 8.21 -4.19
CA GLY A 118 9.81 7.30 -3.05
C GLY A 118 8.64 7.52 -2.10
N GLU A 119 8.32 8.78 -1.76
CA GLU A 119 7.18 9.09 -0.90
C GLU A 119 5.84 8.76 -1.56
N LYS A 120 5.69 8.95 -2.88
CA LYS A 120 4.50 8.50 -3.61
C LYS A 120 4.38 6.97 -3.62
N LEU A 121 5.48 6.25 -3.81
CA LEU A 121 5.49 4.79 -3.78
C LEU A 121 5.16 4.23 -2.39
N LYS A 122 5.73 4.83 -1.34
CA LYS A 122 5.46 4.52 0.07
C LYS A 122 3.99 4.76 0.43
N THR A 123 3.42 5.87 -0.04
CA THR A 123 1.99 6.19 0.15
C THR A 123 1.10 5.14 -0.52
N LEU A 124 1.41 4.77 -1.77
CA LEU A 124 0.68 3.71 -2.49
C LEU A 124 0.76 2.37 -1.75
N ARG A 125 1.96 1.95 -1.33
CA ARG A 125 2.17 0.73 -0.55
C ARG A 125 1.33 0.70 0.71
N LEU A 126 1.29 1.82 1.43
CA LEU A 126 0.57 1.94 2.70
C LEU A 126 -0.94 1.88 2.50
N LYS A 127 -1.48 2.51 1.44
CA LYS A 127 -2.89 2.38 1.04
C LYS A 127 -3.23 0.96 0.63
N LEU A 128 -2.40 0.31 -0.19
CA LEU A 128 -2.60 -1.10 -0.58
C LEU A 128 -2.63 -2.01 0.66
N ARG A 129 -1.65 -1.87 1.55
CA ARG A 129 -1.57 -2.67 2.77
C ARG A 129 -2.78 -2.48 3.68
N ARG A 130 -3.27 -1.25 3.84
CA ARG A 130 -4.41 -0.96 4.73
C ARG A 130 -5.76 -1.35 4.10
N CYS A 131 -5.98 -1.03 2.83
CA CYS A 131 -7.31 -1.12 2.20
C CYS A 131 -7.55 -2.40 1.41
N VAL A 132 -6.50 -3.10 0.95
CA VAL A 132 -6.65 -4.40 0.28
C VAL A 132 -6.67 -5.54 1.31
N SER A 133 -5.87 -5.43 2.38
CA SER A 133 -5.79 -6.47 3.42
C SER A 133 -7.07 -6.61 4.25
N SER A 134 -7.87 -5.54 4.38
CA SER A 134 -9.15 -5.57 5.09
C SER A 134 -10.28 -6.20 4.28
N SER A 135 -10.14 -6.29 2.96
CA SER A 135 -11.26 -6.58 2.06
C SER A 135 -11.28 -8.00 1.50
N ILE A 136 -10.21 -8.78 1.62
CA ILE A 136 -10.11 -10.25 1.52
C ILE A 136 -8.62 -10.59 1.63
N ALA A 137 -8.27 -11.57 2.46
CA ALA A 137 -6.90 -12.02 2.69
C ALA A 137 -6.22 -12.48 1.38
N PHE A 138 -5.36 -11.64 0.79
CA PHE A 138 -4.60 -11.98 -0.42
C PHE A 138 -3.07 -11.92 -0.25
N CYS A 139 -2.59 -11.52 0.92
CA CYS A 139 -1.17 -11.61 1.28
C CYS A 139 -1.05 -12.52 2.50
N PRO A 140 -0.70 -13.82 2.36
CA PRO A 140 -0.37 -14.62 3.53
C PRO A 140 0.79 -13.96 4.28
N VAL A 141 0.58 -13.66 5.56
CA VAL A 141 1.66 -13.22 6.47
C VAL A 141 2.70 -14.35 6.50
N LYS A 142 3.99 -14.01 6.41
CA LYS A 142 5.08 -14.98 6.57
C LYS A 142 4.92 -15.73 7.90
N THR A 143 4.36 -16.94 7.88
CA THR A 143 4.69 -17.92 8.90
C THR A 143 6.10 -18.40 8.53
N LYS A 144 7.09 -18.01 9.32
CA LYS A 144 8.42 -18.60 9.23
C LYS A 144 8.26 -20.07 9.61
N ALA A 145 7.97 -20.94 8.64
CA ALA A 145 8.13 -22.37 8.83
C ALA A 145 9.63 -22.59 9.08
N LYS A 146 9.98 -22.94 10.32
CA LYS A 146 11.32 -23.41 10.64
C LYS A 146 11.55 -24.69 9.85
N GLN A 147 12.28 -24.60 8.74
CA GLN A 147 12.95 -25.75 8.14
C GLN A 147 14.10 -26.12 9.10
N GLY A 148 13.78 -26.90 10.12
CA GLY A 148 14.73 -27.47 11.06
C GLY A 148 14.93 -28.93 10.72
N SER A 149 15.87 -29.20 9.82
CA SER A 149 16.47 -30.51 9.66
C SER A 149 17.23 -30.86 10.94
N LYS A 150 16.87 -31.95 11.60
CA LYS A 150 17.81 -32.83 12.29
C LYS A 150 17.22 -34.23 12.42
#